data_AF-A0A0F0GMA4-F1
#
_entry.id   AF-A0A0F0GMA4-F1
#
_cell.length_a   1.000
_cell.length_b   1.000
_cell.length_c   1.000
_cell.angle_alpha   90.00
_cell.angle_beta   90.00
_cell.angle_gamma   90.00
#
_symmetry.space_group_name_H-M   'P 1'
#
loop_
_entity.id
_entity.type
_entity.pdbx_description
1 polymer ?
#
loop_
_entity_poly.entity_id
_entity_poly.type
_entity_poly.pdbx_seq_one_letter_code
_entity_poly.pdbx_strand_id
1 'polypeptide(L)' 'MIGRTPEAVSGIRALPDGGWSVLIDAVELERIPATTSIIATYRVDIDATGALCGCERLRRYTRGTTDM' A
#
# COMPACT_ATOMS: atom_id res chain seq x y z
N MET A 1 6.87 -11.68 -4.26
CA MET A 1 6.81 -10.41 -3.51
C MET A 1 7.32 -10.66 -2.09
N ILE A 2 8.27 -9.87 -1.64
CA ILE A 2 8.97 -10.04 -0.36
C ILE A 2 8.04 -9.58 0.77
N GLY A 3 7.91 -10.40 1.81
CA GLY A 3 6.91 -10.29 2.88
C GLY A 3 6.97 -8.96 3.64
N ARG A 4 6.03 -8.07 3.32
CA ARG A 4 5.65 -6.94 4.17
C ARG A 4 4.25 -7.19 4.69
N THR A 5 4.03 -6.86 5.96
CA THR A 5 2.72 -7.00 6.58
C THR A 5 1.82 -5.86 6.09
N PRO A 6 0.73 -6.15 5.37
CA PRO A 6 -0.26 -5.13 5.05
C PRO A 6 -0.92 -4.68 6.35
N GLU A 7 -1.05 -3.37 6.51
CA GLU A 7 -1.71 -2.76 7.67
C GLU A 7 -3.14 -2.35 7.32
N ALA A 8 -3.33 -1.74 6.14
CA ALA A 8 -4.63 -1.30 5.69
C ALA A 8 -4.73 -1.25 4.16
N VAL A 9 -5.97 -1.35 3.65
CA VAL A 9 -6.31 -0.94 2.29
C VAL A 9 -6.89 0.47 2.40
N SER A 10 -6.18 1.46 1.88
CA SER A 10 -6.55 2.87 1.98
C SER A 10 -7.28 3.41 0.75
N GLY A 11 -7.36 2.62 -0.33
CA GLY A 11 -8.11 2.99 -1.51
C GLY A 11 -8.29 1.84 -2.48
N ILE A 12 -9.41 1.85 -3.20
CA ILE A 12 -9.70 0.90 -4.27
C ILE A 12 -10.47 1.61 -5.38
N ARG A 13 -10.11 1.32 -6.64
CA ARG A 13 -10.79 1.84 -7.82
C ARG A 13 -10.74 0.82 -8.95
N ALA A 14 -11.85 0.67 -9.67
CA ALA A 14 -11.89 -0.09 -10.91
C ALA A 14 -11.17 0.67 -12.04
N LEU A 15 -10.40 -0.04 -12.87
CA LEU A 15 -9.72 0.55 -14.02
C LEU A 15 -10.64 0.53 -15.27
N PRO A 16 -10.49 1.48 -16.21
CA PRO A 16 -11.34 1.57 -17.40
C PRO A 16 -11.35 0.31 -18.26
N ASP A 17 -10.20 -0.36 -18.38
CA ASP A 17 -10.01 -1.58 -19.19
C ASP A 17 -10.36 -2.87 -18.43
N GLY A 18 -11.00 -2.72 -17.26
CA GLY A 18 -11.22 -3.79 -16.29
C GLY A 18 -10.05 -3.96 -15.32
N GLY A 19 -10.30 -4.67 -14.22
CA GLY A 19 -9.34 -4.82 -13.13
C GLY A 19 -9.42 -3.70 -12.09
N TRP A 20 -8.39 -3.63 -11.24
CA TRP A 20 -8.38 -2.81 -10.03
C TRP A 20 -7.05 -2.12 -9.82
N SER A 21 -7.10 -0.89 -9.32
CA SER A 21 -5.98 -0.21 -8.69
C SER A 21 -6.26 -0.09 -7.20
N VAL A 22 -5.36 -0.62 -6.38
CA VAL A 22 -5.50 -0.71 -4.93
C VAL A 22 -4.37 0.02 -4.24
N LEU A 23 -4.69 0.86 -3.27
CA LEU A 23 -3.72 1.49 -2.37
C LEU A 23 -3.62 0.66 -1.09
N ILE A 24 -2.42 0.18 -0.79
CA ILE A 24 -2.13 -0.66 0.38
C ILE A 24 -1.09 0.06 1.23
N ASP A 25 -1.43 0.30 2.49
CA ASP A 25 -0.48 0.76 3.48
C ASP A 25 0.18 -0.46 4.13
N ALA A 26 1.51 -0.51 4.09
CA ALA A 26 2.30 -1.63 4.61
C ALA A 26 3.44 -1.12 5.48
N VAL A 27 3.76 -1.89 6.53
CA VAL A 27 4.92 -1.62 7.38
C VAL A 27 6.19 -2.00 6.63
N GLU A 28 7.07 -1.04 6.36
CA GLU A 28 8.40 -1.33 5.80
C GLU A 28 9.43 -1.58 6.89
N LEU A 29 9.31 -0.90 8.04
CA LEU A 29 10.23 -1.05 9.16
C LEU A 29 9.48 -0.85 10.48
N GLU A 30 9.40 -1.91 11.27
CA GLU A 30 8.88 -1.88 12.63
C GLU A 30 9.92 -1.24 13.58
N ARG A 31 9.47 -0.39 14.51
CA ARG A 31 10.30 0.30 15.50
C ARG A 31 9.62 0.38 16.87
N ILE A 32 10.38 0.75 17.91
CA ILE A 32 9.86 0.92 19.28
C ILE A 32 10.20 2.35 19.76
N PRO A 33 9.22 3.16 20.17
CA PRO A 33 7.79 2.84 20.22
C PRO A 33 7.18 2.71 18.81
N ALA A 34 6.09 1.95 18.66
CA ALA A 34 5.47 1.64 17.36
C ALA A 34 5.03 2.88 16.56
N THR A 35 4.79 4.01 17.24
CA THR A 35 4.54 5.33 16.61
C THR A 35 5.74 5.88 15.84
N THR A 36 6.89 5.22 15.86
CA THR A 36 8.05 5.59 15.06
C THR A 36 8.27 4.67 13.85
N SER A 37 7.43 3.63 13.70
CA SER A 37 7.50 2.68 12.58
C SER A 37 7.26 3.38 11.24
N ILE A 38 7.91 2.88 10.19
CA ILE A 38 7.80 3.44 8.85
C ILE A 38 6.72 2.69 8.09
N ILE A 39 5.71 3.43 7.65
CA ILE A 39 4.64 2.98 6.77
C ILE A 39 4.90 3.48 5.36
N ALA A 40 4.53 2.67 4.37
CA ALA A 40 4.55 3.05 2.97
C ALA A 40 3.22 2.72 2.31
N THR A 41 2.72 3.65 1.49
CA THR A 41 1.57 3.40 0.62
C THR A 41 2.07 2.86 -0.71
N TYR A 42 1.56 1.71 -1.10
CA TYR A 42 1.81 1.06 -2.37
C TYR A 42 0.58 1.15 -3.27
N ARG A 43 0.76 1.48 -4.56
CA ARG A 43 -0.25 1.21 -5.58
C ARG A 43 0.01 -0.16 -6.17
N VAL A 44 -1.02 -0.98 -6.19
CA VAL A 44 -1.02 -2.31 -6.79
C VAL A 44 -2.07 -2.31 -7.89
N ASP A 45 -1.62 -2.57 -9.11
CA ASP A 45 -2.48 -2.62 -10.29
C ASP A 45 -2.68 -4.09 -10.69
N ILE A 46 -3.94 -4.49 -10.77
CA ILE A 46 -4.40 -5.85 -11.06
C ILE A 46 -5.27 -5.78 -12.31
N ASP A 47 -5.00 -6.62 -13.30
CA ASP A 47 -5.84 -6.68 -14.50
C ASP A 47 -7.18 -7.39 -14.28
N ALA A 48 -8.00 -7.44 -15.32
CA ALA A 48 -9.31 -8.09 -15.30
C ALA A 48 -9.25 -9.61 -15.00
N THR A 49 -8.09 -10.25 -15.16
CA THR A 49 -7.88 -11.68 -14.89
C THR A 49 -7.44 -11.94 -13.46
N GLY A 50 -7.16 -10.88 -12.68
CA GLY A 50 -6.62 -10.99 -11.34
C GLY A 50 -5.09 -11.06 -11.31
N ALA A 51 -4.39 -10.84 -12.44
CA ALA A 51 -2.94 -10.85 -12.47
C ALA A 51 -2.38 -9.51 -12.00
N LEU A 52 -1.31 -9.57 -11.19
CA LEU A 52 -0.56 -8.40 -10.76
C LEU A 52 0.23 -7.83 -11.95
N CYS A 53 -0.12 -6.65 -12.41
CA CYS A 53 0.52 -5.98 -13.54
C CYS A 53 1.48 -4.86 -13.09
N GLY A 54 1.25 -4.29 -11.90
CA GLY A 54 2.06 -3.19 -11.40
C GLY A 54 2.14 -3.15 -9.88
N CYS A 55 3.31 -2.76 -9.38
CA CYS A 55 3.47 -2.36 -7.99
C CYS A 55 4.44 -1.19 -7.89
N GLU A 56 3.99 -0.09 -7.28
CA GLU A 56 4.86 1.06 -7.02
C GLU A 56 4.62 1.62 -5.63
N ARG A 57 5.69 2.15 -5.01
CA ARG A 57 5.60 2.83 -3.72
C ARG A 57 5.34 4.31 -3.97
N LEU A 58 4.19 4.80 -3.53
CA LEU A 58 3.78 6.19 -3.73
C LEU A 58 4.42 7.14 -2.72
N ARG A 59 4.47 6.73 -1.44
CA ARG A 59 5.01 7.55 -0.34
C ARG A 59 5.49 6.71 0.82
N ARG A 60 6.25 7.35 1.72
CA ARG A 60 6.62 6.82 3.04
C ARG A 60 6.35 7.87 4.10
N TYR A 61 5.88 7.43 5.26
CA TYR A 61 5.58 8.28 6.40
C TYR A 61 5.78 7.53 7.71
N THR A 62 5.91 8.26 8.81
CA THR A 62 6.00 7.67 10.15
C THR A 62 4.59 7.38 10.67
N ARG A 63 4.41 6.23 11.34
CA ARG A 63 3.13 5.84 11.94
C ARG A 63 2.62 6.92 12.89
N GLY A 64 1.48 7.54 12.59
CA GLY A 64 0.90 8.62 13.41
C GLY A 64 0.98 10.02 12.79
N THR A 65 1.66 10.18 11.64
CA THR A 65 1.42 11.33 10.77
C THR A 65 0.11 11.10 10.01
N THR A 66 -1.02 11.36 10.67
CA THR A 66 -2.29 11.56 9.98
C THR A 66 -2.19 12.92 9.28
N ASP A 67 -2.32 12.93 7.95
CA ASP A 67 -2.52 14.15 7.17
C ASP A 67 -3.79 14.80 7.72
N MET A 68 -3.64 15.88 8.49
CA MET A 68 -4.72 16.66 9.09
C MET A 68 -5.09 17.80 8.16
#